data_AF-A0A0U5ILM2-F1
#
_entry.id   AF-A0A0U5ILM2-F1
#
_cell.length_a   1.000
_cell.length_b   1.000
_cell.length_c   1.000
_cell.angle_alpha   90.00
_cell.angle_beta   90.00
_cell.angle_gamma   90.00
#
_symmetry.space_group_name_H-M   'P 1'
#
loop_
_entity.id
_entity.type
_entity.pdbx_description
1 polymer ?
#
loop_
_entity_poly.entity_id
_entity_poly.type
_entity_poly.pdbx_seq_one_letter_code
_entity_poly.pdbx_strand_id
1 'polypeptide(L)'
;MTEETTDSTKKFDLGSFSDKELEALVPMIETELAKRRESRKKEALEKMRAIAEDVGMTPEELLGLDRPRRQRQRATKRAPTGGWQHPDDPSKVYHSGRKPAWLKALTKEGREPIKLA
;
A
#
# COMPACT_ATOMS: atom_id res chain seq x y z
N MET A 1 42.04 -17.91 -32.43
CA MET A 1 40.81 -17.21 -32.86
C MET A 1 40.27 -16.54 -31.61
N THR A 2 40.74 -15.32 -31.33
CA THR A 2 40.36 -14.53 -30.16
C THR A 2 39.69 -13.29 -30.70
N GLU A 3 38.36 -13.22 -30.55
CA GLU A 3 37.57 -12.07 -30.99
C GLU A 3 37.81 -10.91 -30.03
N GLU A 4 38.54 -9.89 -30.50
CA GLU A 4 38.62 -8.58 -29.88
C GLU A 4 37.27 -7.87 -30.09
N THR A 5 36.38 -7.93 -29.10
CA THR A 5 35.26 -7.00 -29.00
C THR A 5 35.79 -5.64 -28.55
N THR A 6 36.12 -4.79 -29.52
CA THR A 6 36.39 -3.36 -29.32
C THR A 6 35.07 -2.64 -29.02
N ASP A 7 34.75 -2.47 -27.73
CA ASP A 7 33.74 -1.50 -27.29
C ASP A 7 34.26 -0.09 -27.65
N SER A 8 33.71 0.48 -28.72
CA SER A 8 34.04 1.81 -29.21
C SER A 8 33.58 2.88 -28.22
N THR A 9 34.39 3.12 -27.19
CA THR A 9 34.34 4.35 -26.41
C THR A 9 34.77 5.50 -27.31
N LYS A 10 33.79 6.07 -28.03
CA LYS A 10 33.94 7.31 -28.80
C LYS A 10 34.43 8.40 -27.84
N LYS A 11 35.74 8.68 -27.85
CA LYS A 11 36.35 9.70 -26.98
C LYS A 11 35.71 11.05 -27.28
N PHE A 12 34.91 11.53 -26.34
CA PHE A 12 34.41 12.90 -26.35
C PHE A 12 35.55 13.79 -25.84
N ASP A 13 35.93 14.82 -26.60
CA ASP A 13 36.96 15.75 -26.18
C ASP A 13 36.40 16.70 -25.12
N LEU A 14 36.61 16.37 -23.85
CA LEU A 14 36.18 17.18 -22.72
C LEU A 14 37.15 18.34 -22.42
N GLY A 15 38.39 18.29 -22.94
CA GLY A 15 39.41 19.31 -22.68
C GLY A 15 39.15 20.65 -23.36
N SER A 16 38.28 20.66 -24.38
CA SER A 16 37.87 21.86 -25.11
C SER A 16 36.73 22.64 -24.43
N PHE A 17 36.10 22.09 -23.39
CA PHE A 17 35.01 22.74 -22.67
C PHE A 17 35.53 23.54 -21.48
N SER A 18 34.92 24.70 -21.23
CA SER A 18 35.14 25.45 -19.99
C SER A 18 34.43 24.79 -18.80
N ASP A 19 34.87 25.09 -17.58
CA ASP A 19 34.30 24.52 -16.35
C ASP A 19 32.77 24.71 -16.27
N LYS A 20 32.28 25.87 -16.70
CA LYS A 20 30.83 26.17 -16.72
C LYS A 20 30.07 25.33 -17.74
N GLU A 21 30.67 25.01 -18.88
CA GLU A 21 30.03 24.18 -19.90
C GLU A 21 30.01 22.71 -19.48
N LEU A 22 31.07 22.25 -18.80
CA LEU A 22 31.10 20.92 -18.19
C LEU A 22 30.04 20.78 -17.09
N GLU A 23 29.90 21.77 -16.21
CA GLU A 23 28.85 21.80 -15.19
C GLU A 23 27.45 21.81 -15.81
N ALA A 24 27.25 22.50 -16.93
CA ALA A 24 25.97 22.51 -17.66
C ALA A 24 25.68 21.18 -18.39
N LEU A 25 26.71 20.43 -18.80
CA LEU A 25 26.57 19.13 -19.47
C LEU A 25 26.14 18.01 -18.51
N VAL A 26 26.59 18.05 -17.25
CA VAL A 26 26.24 17.04 -16.23
C VAL A 26 24.73 16.78 -16.15
N PRO A 27 23.86 17.78 -15.89
CA PRO A 27 22.42 17.53 -15.78
C PRO A 27 21.78 17.05 -17.08
N MET A 28 22.33 17.44 -18.24
CA MET A 28 21.85 16.95 -19.54
C MET A 28 22.16 15.46 -19.74
N ILE A 29 23.37 15.04 -19.36
CA ILE A 29 23.79 13.64 -19.39
C ILE A 29 22.94 12.82 -18.42
N GLU A 30 22.72 13.31 -17.21
CA GLU A 30 21.87 12.63 -16.23
C GLU A 30 20.44 12.45 -16.74
N THR A 31 19.87 13.49 -17.35
CA THR A 31 18.53 13.46 -17.95
C THR A 31 18.45 12.43 -19.08
N GLU A 32 19.42 12.42 -19.99
CA GLU A 32 19.46 11.47 -21.10
C GLU A 32 19.66 10.03 -20.59
N LEU A 33 20.49 9.82 -19.57
CA LEU A 33 20.65 8.52 -18.94
C LEU A 33 19.35 8.03 -18.27
N ALA A 34 18.63 8.92 -17.57
CA ALA A 34 17.35 8.61 -16.97
C ALA A 34 16.32 8.20 -18.04
N LYS A 35 16.20 9.00 -19.11
CA LYS A 35 15.31 8.69 -20.25
C LYS A 35 15.64 7.34 -20.90
N ARG A 36 16.93 7.05 -21.11
CA ARG A 36 17.35 5.74 -21.66
C ARG A 36 17.05 4.58 -20.71
N ARG A 37 17.21 4.77 -19.40
CA ARG A 37 16.84 3.76 -18.40
C ARG A 37 15.34 3.48 -18.43
N GLU A 38 14.51 4.52 -18.55
CA GLU A 38 13.07 4.37 -18.69
C GLU A 38 12.67 3.65 -19.98
N SER A 39 13.28 3.99 -21.12
CA SER A 39 13.05 3.28 -22.39
C SER A 39 13.36 1.80 -22.26
N ARG A 40 14.55 1.46 -21.75
CA ARG A 40 14.95 0.07 -21.53
C ARG A 40 14.01 -0.67 -20.58
N LYS A 41 13.51 0.01 -19.54
CA LYS A 41 12.53 -0.57 -18.61
C LYS A 41 11.20 -0.87 -19.33
N LYS A 42 10.71 0.04 -20.17
CA LYS A 42 9.49 -0.17 -20.96
C LYS A 42 9.66 -1.34 -21.93
N GLU A 43 10.77 -1.38 -22.66
CA GLU A 43 11.10 -2.48 -23.58
C GLU A 43 11.19 -3.83 -22.85
N ALA A 44 11.79 -3.86 -21.65
CA ALA A 44 11.85 -5.07 -20.84
C ALA A 44 10.47 -5.54 -20.37
N LEU A 45 9.60 -4.61 -19.94
CA LEU A 45 8.22 -4.92 -19.56
C LEU A 45 7.40 -5.42 -20.75
N GLU A 46 7.58 -4.85 -21.93
CA GLU A 46 6.90 -5.28 -23.15
C GLU A 46 7.33 -6.70 -23.55
N LYS A 47 8.64 -7.00 -23.52
CA LYS A 47 9.14 -8.36 -23.75
C LYS A 47 8.59 -9.35 -22.73
N MET A 48 8.57 -8.96 -21.46
CA MET A 48 8.02 -9.80 -20.41
C MET A 48 6.53 -10.06 -20.61
N ARG A 49 5.77 -9.05 -21.04
CA ARG A 49 4.36 -9.19 -21.38
C ARG A 49 4.15 -10.12 -22.58
N ALA A 50 4.95 -10.01 -23.62
CA ALA A 50 4.88 -10.92 -24.77
C ALA A 50 5.10 -12.38 -24.36
N ILE A 51 6.08 -12.63 -23.48
CA ILE A 51 6.32 -13.97 -22.91
C ILE A 51 5.13 -14.45 -22.09
N ALA A 52 4.55 -13.58 -21.26
CA ALA A 52 3.40 -13.93 -20.44
C ALA A 52 2.16 -14.26 -21.31
N GLU A 53 1.90 -13.46 -22.35
CA GLU A 53 0.80 -13.68 -23.30
C GLU A 53 0.95 -15.00 -24.08
N ASP A 54 2.18 -15.40 -24.43
CA ASP A 54 2.46 -16.69 -25.09
C ASP A 54 2.05 -17.91 -24.25
N VAL A 55 2.18 -17.80 -22.92
CA VAL A 55 1.75 -18.84 -21.98
C VAL A 55 0.33 -18.61 -21.42
N GLY A 56 -0.38 -17.61 -21.93
CA GLY A 56 -1.74 -17.26 -21.49
C GLY A 56 -1.83 -16.72 -20.06
N MET A 57 -0.74 -16.15 -19.53
CA MET A 57 -0.67 -15.56 -18.18
C MET A 57 -0.41 -14.06 -18.24
N THR A 58 -0.63 -13.36 -17.13
CA THR A 58 -0.17 -11.98 -16.94
C THR A 58 1.27 -11.92 -16.42
N PRO A 59 2.01 -10.82 -16.65
CA PRO A 59 3.35 -10.64 -16.07
C PRO A 59 3.38 -10.79 -14.54
N GLU A 60 2.32 -10.34 -13.85
CA GLU A 60 2.18 -10.44 -12.41
C GLU A 60 1.98 -11.88 -11.92
N GLU A 61 1.22 -12.69 -12.66
CA GLU A 61 1.06 -14.12 -12.39
C GLU A 61 2.35 -14.89 -12.67
N LEU A 62 3.06 -14.55 -13.75
CA LEU A 62 4.35 -15.15 -14.11
C LEU A 62 5.42 -14.91 -13.05
N LEU A 63 5.36 -13.76 -12.35
CA LEU A 63 6.24 -13.44 -11.23
C LEU A 63 5.74 -13.95 -9.87
N GLY A 64 4.56 -14.59 -9.81
CA GLY A 64 3.94 -14.99 -8.55
C GLY A 64 3.61 -13.80 -7.62
N LEU A 65 3.41 -12.61 -8.19
CA LEU A 65 3.05 -11.39 -7.47
C LEU A 65 1.55 -11.30 -7.17
N ASP A 66 0.73 -12.11 -7.83
CA ASP A 66 -0.68 -12.26 -7.50
C ASP A 66 -0.85 -13.06 -6.19
N ARG A 67 -0.55 -12.40 -5.07
CA ARG A 67 -0.98 -12.90 -3.76
C ARG A 67 -2.44 -12.50 -3.61
N PRO A 68 -3.39 -13.44 -3.43
CA PRO A 68 -4.77 -13.10 -3.18
C PRO A 68 -4.82 -12.14 -2.00
N ARG A 69 -5.33 -10.94 -2.26
CA ARG A 69 -5.45 -9.85 -1.29
C ARG A 69 -6.26 -10.41 -0.13
N ARG A 70 -5.59 -10.86 0.95
CA ARG A 70 -6.26 -11.38 2.15
C ARG A 70 -7.26 -10.33 2.56
N GLN A 71 -8.53 -10.61 2.30
CA GLN A 71 -9.63 -9.78 2.74
C GLN A 71 -9.44 -9.66 4.24
N ARG A 72 -9.09 -8.45 4.70
CA ARG A 72 -9.02 -8.16 6.13
C ARG A 72 -10.40 -8.51 6.67
N GLN A 73 -10.54 -9.71 7.23
CA GLN A 73 -11.72 -10.08 7.98
C GLN A 73 -11.81 -8.99 9.06
N ARG A 74 -12.83 -8.13 8.93
CA ARG A 74 -13.15 -7.16 9.96
C ARG A 74 -13.27 -7.99 11.23
N ALA A 75 -12.40 -7.75 12.19
CA ALA A 75 -12.53 -8.32 13.52
C ALA A 75 -13.96 -8.00 13.98
N THR A 76 -14.82 -9.01 14.02
CA THR A 76 -16.13 -8.91 14.60
C THR A 76 -15.90 -8.49 16.04
N LYS A 77 -16.23 -7.24 16.37
CA LYS A 77 -16.20 -6.74 17.74
C LYS A 77 -16.97 -7.76 18.57
N ARG A 78 -16.26 -8.43 19.49
CA ARG A 78 -16.89 -9.30 20.48
C ARG A 78 -18.01 -8.49 21.16
N ALA A 79 -19.20 -9.06 21.24
CA ALA A 79 -20.33 -8.44 21.93
C ALA A 79 -19.86 -8.04 23.35
N PRO A 80 -20.24 -6.86 23.87
CA PRO A 80 -19.87 -6.48 25.23
C PRO A 80 -20.45 -7.51 26.20
N THR A 81 -19.56 -8.18 26.93
CA THR A 81 -19.93 -9.07 28.03
C THR A 81 -20.52 -8.20 29.14
N GLY A 82 -21.81 -8.36 29.42
CA GLY A 82 -22.51 -7.65 30.48
C GLY A 82 -23.04 -6.26 30.13
N GLY A 83 -24.33 -6.04 30.41
CA GLY A 83 -24.98 -4.73 30.35
C GLY A 83 -26.15 -4.65 31.33
N TRP A 84 -26.76 -3.49 31.45
CA TRP A 84 -27.97 -3.26 32.25
C TRP A 84 -29.05 -2.64 31.37
N GLN A 85 -30.26 -3.17 31.46
CA GLN A 85 -31.44 -2.71 30.74
C GLN A 85 -32.46 -2.11 31.71
N HIS A 86 -33.15 -1.07 31.28
CA HIS A 86 -34.25 -0.48 32.03
C HIS A 86 -35.43 -1.46 32.12
N PRO A 87 -36.03 -1.67 33.31
CA PRO A 87 -37.11 -2.64 33.48
C PRO A 87 -38.37 -2.30 32.67
N ASP A 88 -38.73 -1.01 32.60
CA ASP A 88 -39.93 -0.57 31.86
C ASP A 88 -39.69 -0.23 30.39
N ASP A 89 -38.43 -0.15 29.93
CA ASP A 89 -38.11 0.30 28.57
C ASP A 89 -36.92 -0.49 27.99
N PRO A 90 -37.19 -1.51 27.16
CA PRO A 90 -36.15 -2.39 26.63
C PRO A 90 -35.18 -1.70 25.66
N SER A 91 -35.50 -0.50 25.18
CA SER A 91 -34.61 0.26 24.29
C SER A 91 -33.47 0.94 25.05
N LYS A 92 -33.59 1.06 26.38
CA LYS A 92 -32.59 1.70 27.23
C LYS A 92 -31.62 0.66 27.79
N VAL A 93 -30.51 0.44 27.08
CA VAL A 93 -29.45 -0.47 27.48
C VAL A 93 -28.13 0.28 27.71
N TYR A 94 -27.46 -0.05 28.81
CA TYR A 94 -26.16 0.50 29.18
C TYR A 94 -25.14 -0.62 29.38
N HIS A 95 -24.10 -0.63 28.55
CA HIS A 95 -23.08 -1.68 28.58
C HIS A 95 -21.87 -1.25 29.42
N SER A 96 -21.27 -0.09 29.13
CA SER A 96 -20.13 0.44 29.88
C SER A 96 -19.94 1.96 29.66
N GLY A 97 -19.09 2.60 30.47
CA GLY A 97 -18.74 4.02 30.32
C GLY A 97 -19.42 4.95 31.33
N ARG A 98 -20.02 6.05 30.85
CA ARG A 98 -20.68 7.04 31.73
C ARG A 98 -22.12 6.59 31.99
N LYS A 99 -22.49 6.41 33.25
CA LYS A 99 -23.85 6.02 33.66
C LYS A 99 -24.90 7.01 33.11
N PRO A 100 -25.90 6.52 32.36
CA PRO A 100 -26.95 7.36 31.78
C PRO A 100 -27.90 7.88 32.86
N ALA A 101 -28.65 8.93 32.52
CA ALA A 101 -29.57 9.59 33.47
C ALA A 101 -30.63 8.62 34.03
N TRP A 102 -31.15 7.72 33.19
CA TRP A 102 -32.16 6.75 33.58
C TRP A 102 -31.66 5.77 34.65
N LEU A 103 -30.41 5.32 34.56
CA LEU A 103 -29.83 4.40 35.54
C LEU A 103 -29.69 5.07 36.90
N LYS A 104 -29.34 6.37 36.91
CA LYS A 104 -29.28 7.17 38.15
C LYS A 104 -30.66 7.44 38.74
N ALA A 105 -31.66 7.66 37.89
CA ALA A 105 -33.04 7.85 38.33
C ALA A 105 -33.60 6.58 38.99
N LEU A 106 -33.38 5.41 38.37
CA LEU A 106 -33.74 4.11 38.94
C LEU A 106 -33.12 3.87 40.31
N THR A 107 -31.82 4.15 40.46
CA THR A 107 -31.14 4.02 41.76
C THR A 107 -31.73 4.95 42.81
N LYS A 108 -32.15 6.18 42.44
CA LYS A 108 -32.81 7.12 43.37
C LYS A 108 -34.22 6.66 43.76
N GLU A 109 -34.92 5.98 42.85
CA GLU A 109 -36.25 5.42 43.09
C GLU A 109 -36.19 4.09 43.88
N GLY A 110 -34.99 3.58 44.17
CA GLY A 110 -34.80 2.29 44.86
C GLY A 110 -35.09 1.08 43.98
N ARG A 111 -35.15 1.25 42.65
CA ARG A 111 -35.39 0.17 41.68
C ARG A 111 -34.09 -0.32 41.06
N GLU A 112 -34.05 -1.61 40.75
CA GLU A 112 -32.89 -2.26 40.15
C GLU A 112 -33.07 -2.45 38.63
N PRO A 113 -32.02 -2.23 37.83
CA PRO A 113 -32.05 -2.51 36.39
C PRO A 113 -31.87 -4.02 36.10
N ILE A 114 -32.42 -4.47 34.98
CA ILE A 114 -32.29 -5.87 34.53
C ILE A 114 -30.85 -6.10 34.04
N LYS A 115 -30.16 -7.07 34.62
CA LYS A 115 -28.79 -7.43 34.22
C LYS A 115 -28.82 -8.30 32.96
N LEU A 116 -28.17 -7.83 31.90
CA LEU A 116 -27.89 -8.60 30.69
C LEU A 116 -26.58 -9.37 30.88
N ALA A 117 -26.59 -10.67 30.55
CA ALA A 117 -25.44 -11.58 30.68
C ALA A 117 -24.41 -11.38 29.55
#